data_AF-A0A0R0DDJ2-F1
#
_entry.id   AF-A0A0R0DDJ2-F1
#
_cell.length_a   1.000
_cell.length_b   1.000
_cell.length_c   1.000
_cell.angle_alpha   90.00
_cell.angle_beta   90.00
_cell.angle_gamma   90.00
#
_symmetry.space_group_name_H-M   'P 1'
#
loop_
_entity.id
_entity.type
_entity.pdbx_description
1 polymer ?
#
loop_
_entity_poly.entity_id
_entity_poly.type
_entity_poly.pdbx_seq_one_letter_code
_entity_poly.pdbx_strand_id
1 'polypeptide(L)'
;MLELAARFRHPAAVAALLEACIIESDGDAQIIARTLAAIVHAQGVRDFSQRSGVSCRQLRRELTGRRPAQFATVLQVTRTLGLSLHLTATSRDGR
;
A
#
# COMPACT_ATOMS: atom_id res chain seq x y z
N MET A 1 11.90 6.79 -15.24
CA MET A 1 12.04 7.18 -13.81
C MET A 1 11.13 8.34 -13.43
N LEU A 2 11.05 9.45 -14.18
CA LEU A 2 10.12 10.57 -13.88
C LEU A 2 8.63 10.21 -14.03
N GLU A 3 8.25 9.38 -15.01
CA GLU A 3 6.84 9.00 -15.22
C GLU A 3 6.25 8.16 -14.07
N LEU A 4 7.06 7.31 -13.44
CA LEU A 4 6.62 6.50 -12.31
C LEU A 4 6.31 7.39 -11.09
N ALA A 5 7.16 8.37 -10.82
CA ALA A 5 6.96 9.36 -9.75
C ALA A 5 5.70 10.22 -9.97
N ALA A 6 5.38 10.56 -11.23
CA ALA A 6 4.16 11.29 -11.58
C ALA A 6 2.89 10.43 -11.39
N ARG A 7 2.93 9.13 -11.70
CA ARG A 7 1.80 8.21 -11.43
C ARG A 7 1.41 8.15 -9.95
N PHE A 8 2.37 8.25 -9.03
CA PHE A 8 2.09 8.24 -7.59
C PHE A 8 1.43 9.55 -7.06
N ARG A 9 1.25 10.57 -7.90
CA ARG A 9 0.44 11.78 -7.59
C ARG A 9 -1.05 11.59 -7.87
N HIS A 10 -1.44 10.57 -8.64
CA HIS A 10 -2.83 10.28 -8.95
C HIS A 10 -3.36 9.13 -8.08
N PRO A 11 -4.30 9.38 -7.16
CA PRO A 11 -4.85 8.34 -6.28
C PRO A 11 -5.38 7.12 -7.03
N ALA A 12 -6.00 7.32 -8.20
CA ALA A 12 -6.51 6.23 -9.04
C ALA A 12 -5.41 5.30 -9.56
N ALA A 13 -4.24 5.83 -9.93
CA ALA A 13 -3.13 5.01 -10.39
C ALA A 13 -2.50 4.21 -9.25
N VAL A 14 -2.46 4.77 -8.04
CA VAL A 14 -2.01 4.06 -6.84
C VAL A 14 -3.00 2.97 -6.44
N ALA A 15 -4.30 3.23 -6.55
CA ALA A 15 -5.36 2.26 -6.30
C ALA A 15 -5.24 1.06 -7.25
N ALA A 16 -5.16 1.30 -8.56
CA ALA A 16 -5.03 0.25 -9.56
C ALA A 16 -3.75 -0.58 -9.39
N LEU A 17 -2.63 0.07 -9.02
CA LEU A 17 -1.38 -0.65 -8.71
C LEU A 17 -1.53 -1.55 -7.48
N LEU A 18 -2.16 -1.05 -6.42
CA LEU A 18 -2.34 -1.81 -5.19
C LEU A 18 -3.32 -2.98 -5.40
N GLU A 19 -4.38 -2.79 -6.17
CA GLU A 19 -5.32 -3.83 -6.55
C GLU A 19 -4.65 -4.94 -7.37
N ALA A 20 -3.93 -4.58 -8.43
CA ALA A 20 -3.16 -5.54 -9.23
C ALA A 20 -2.16 -6.32 -8.37
N CYS A 21 -1.44 -5.62 -7.49
CA CYS A 21 -0.52 -6.23 -6.54
C CYS A 21 -1.20 -7.28 -5.64
N ILE A 22 -2.38 -6.97 -5.08
CA ILE A 22 -3.11 -7.90 -4.22
C ILE A 22 -3.56 -9.14 -5.00
N ILE A 23 -4.07 -8.96 -6.22
CA ILE A 23 -4.54 -10.05 -7.08
C ILE A 23 -3.38 -10.95 -7.53
N GLU A 24 -2.32 -10.36 -8.10
CA GLU A 24 -1.17 -11.09 -8.65
C GLU A 24 -0.36 -11.82 -7.58
N SER A 25 -0.36 -11.29 -6.35
CA SER A 25 0.34 -11.91 -5.21
C SER A 25 -0.49 -12.93 -4.44
N ASP A 26 -1.75 -13.16 -4.82
CA ASP A 26 -2.72 -13.95 -4.04
C ASP A 26 -2.77 -13.51 -2.56
N GLY A 27 -2.66 -12.19 -2.33
CA GLY A 27 -2.68 -11.61 -1.00
C GLY A 27 -1.39 -11.74 -0.17
N ASP A 28 -0.23 -12.06 -0.78
CA ASP A 28 1.04 -12.13 -0.04
C ASP A 28 1.37 -10.80 0.66
N ALA A 29 1.28 -10.81 1.99
CA ALA A 29 1.51 -9.65 2.83
C ALA A 29 2.90 -9.03 2.68
N GLN A 30 3.94 -9.81 2.32
CA GLN A 30 5.29 -9.28 2.08
C GLN A 30 5.36 -8.50 0.77
N ILE A 31 4.71 -9.00 -0.29
CA ILE A 31 4.65 -8.32 -1.59
C ILE A 31 3.85 -7.03 -1.45
N ILE A 32 2.68 -7.08 -0.81
CA ILE A 32 1.86 -5.89 -0.51
C ILE A 32 2.67 -4.86 0.28
N ALA A 33 3.39 -5.28 1.33
CA ALA A 33 4.22 -4.39 2.14
C ALA A 33 5.31 -3.69 1.30
N ARG A 34 5.98 -4.42 0.41
CA ARG A 34 7.02 -3.86 -0.48
C ARG A 34 6.45 -2.87 -1.48
N THR A 35 5.29 -3.17 -2.06
CA THR A 35 4.60 -2.25 -2.98
C THR A 35 4.21 -0.96 -2.26
N LEU A 36 3.67 -1.05 -1.04
CA LEU A 36 3.39 0.12 -0.22
C LEU A 36 4.66 0.90 0.15
N ALA A 37 5.77 0.23 0.47
CA ALA A 37 7.07 0.91 0.65
C ALA A 37 7.46 1.70 -0.60
N ALA A 38 7.37 1.11 -1.79
CA ALA A 38 7.74 1.77 -3.03
C ALA A 38 6.90 3.04 -3.28
N ILE A 39 5.59 2.97 -3.03
CA ILE A 39 4.68 4.12 -3.12
C ILE A 39 5.08 5.21 -2.11
N VAL A 40 5.28 4.85 -0.84
CA VAL A 40 5.68 5.80 0.22
C VAL A 40 7.05 6.43 -0.10
N HIS A 41 7.99 5.66 -0.62
CA HIS A 41 9.30 6.15 -1.03
C HIS A 41 9.18 7.15 -2.20
N ALA A 42 8.34 6.87 -3.19
CA ALA A 42 8.13 7.76 -4.33
C ALA A 42 7.44 9.08 -3.95
N GLN A 43 6.64 9.09 -2.88
CA GLN A 43 6.00 10.31 -2.35
C GLN A 43 6.86 11.07 -1.32
N GLY A 44 7.99 10.52 -0.88
CA GLY A 44 8.83 11.10 0.16
C GLY A 44 8.45 10.59 1.57
N VAL A 45 9.30 9.74 2.15
CA VAL A 45 9.05 9.08 3.44
C VAL A 45 8.82 10.08 4.59
N ARG A 46 9.52 11.23 4.60
CA ARG A 46 9.38 12.24 5.66
C ARG A 46 8.02 12.91 5.61
N ASP A 47 7.60 13.33 4.42
CA ASP A 47 6.31 14.00 4.21
C ASP A 47 5.16 13.05 4.51
N PHE A 48 5.30 11.78 4.11
CA PHE A 48 4.34 10.74 4.45
C PHE A 48 4.28 10.47 5.96
N SER A 49 5.43 10.43 6.64
CA SER A 49 5.50 10.23 8.09
C SER A 49 4.77 11.33 8.85
N GLN A 50 4.91 12.60 8.42
CA GLN A 50 4.18 13.73 9.01
C GLN A 50 2.67 13.61 8.81
N ARG A 51 2.22 13.18 7.62
CA ARG A 51 0.80 13.02 7.29
C ARG A 51 0.14 11.83 7.98
N SER A 52 0.85 10.72 8.12
CA SER A 52 0.32 9.46 8.67
C SER A 52 0.37 9.36 10.20
N GLY A 53 1.23 10.15 10.85
CA GLY A 53 1.58 9.97 12.26
C GLY A 53 2.46 8.74 12.54
N VAL A 54 2.83 7.96 11.51
CA VAL A 54 3.73 6.82 11.63
C VAL A 54 5.16 7.29 11.47
N SER A 55 6.04 6.97 12.41
CA SER A 55 7.46 7.36 12.31
C SER A 55 8.15 6.73 11.10
N CYS A 56 9.12 7.45 10.50
CA CYS A 56 9.99 6.91 9.43
C CYS A 56 10.66 5.56 9.80
N ARG A 57 10.97 5.34 11.08
CA ARG A 57 11.55 4.08 11.58
C ARG A 57 10.55 2.94 11.51
N GLN A 58 9.31 3.21 11.93
CA GLN A 58 8.23 2.23 11.91
C GLN A 58 7.84 1.88 10.46
N LEU A 59 7.68 2.87 9.58
CA LEU A 59 7.40 2.65 8.16
C LEU A 59 8.45 1.74 7.51
N ARG A 60 9.74 2.01 7.73
CA ARG A 60 10.81 1.14 7.21
C ARG A 60 10.76 -0.27 7.80
N ARG A 61 10.52 -0.40 9.10
CA ARG A 61 10.44 -1.73 9.74
C ARG A 61 9.30 -2.57 9.17
N GLU A 62 8.13 -1.97 8.97
CA GLU A 62 6.91 -2.68 8.59
C GLU A 62 6.78 -2.89 7.07
N LEU A 63 7.32 -1.98 6.26
CA LEU A 63 7.17 -2.03 4.81
C LEU A 63 8.39 -2.60 4.06
N THR A 64 9.47 -2.98 4.76
CA THR A 64 10.63 -3.65 4.12
C THR A 64 10.34 -5.06 3.61
N GLY A 65 9.15 -5.62 3.89
CA GLY A 65 8.80 -6.99 3.51
C GLY A 65 9.70 -8.06 4.14
N ARG A 66 10.40 -7.74 5.22
CA ARG A 66 11.16 -8.70 6.06
C ARG A 66 10.27 -9.43 7.05
N ARG A 67 9.13 -8.83 7.40
CA ARG A 67 8.06 -9.41 8.20
C ARG A 67 6.74 -9.07 7.49
N PRO A 68 5.69 -9.90 7.63
CA PRO A 68 4.37 -9.55 7.17
C PRO A 68 3.95 -8.20 7.77
N ALA A 69 3.47 -7.28 6.93
CA ALA A 69 2.90 -6.04 7.44
C ALA A 69 1.65 -6.38 8.28
N GLN A 70 1.50 -5.72 9.42
CA GLN A 70 0.25 -5.80 10.17
C GLN A 70 -0.85 -5.16 9.33
N PHE A 71 -2.03 -5.78 9.31
CA PHE A 71 -3.17 -5.26 8.56
C PHE A 71 -3.55 -3.83 8.99
N ALA A 72 -3.41 -3.51 10.27
CA ALA A 72 -3.59 -2.15 10.78
C ALA A 72 -2.65 -1.13 10.11
N THR A 73 -1.38 -1.48 9.91
CA THR A 73 -0.41 -0.64 9.19
C THR A 73 -0.83 -0.45 7.74
N VAL A 74 -1.26 -1.52 7.07
CA VAL A 74 -1.74 -1.46 5.68
C VAL A 74 -2.90 -0.46 5.58
N LEU A 75 -3.91 -0.58 6.44
CA LEU A 75 -5.06 0.34 6.48
C LEU A 75 -4.66 1.79 6.77
N GLN A 76 -3.74 2.02 7.71
CA GLN A 76 -3.28 3.36 8.03
C GLN A 76 -2.54 3.99 6.85
N VAL A 77 -1.70 3.21 6.16
CA VAL A 77 -0.96 3.67 4.98
C VAL A 77 -1.90 3.97 3.82
N THR A 78 -2.82 3.06 3.49
CA THR A 78 -3.79 3.28 2.41
C THR A 78 -4.67 4.50 2.66
N ARG A 79 -5.15 4.70 3.89
CA ARG A 79 -5.90 5.90 4.28
C ARG A 79 -5.08 7.18 4.12
N THR A 80 -3.80 7.16 4.52
CA THR A 80 -2.91 8.32 4.35
C THR A 80 -2.70 8.66 2.87
N LEU A 81 -2.67 7.64 2.01
CA LEU A 81 -2.60 7.79 0.55
C LEU A 81 -3.92 8.29 -0.06
N GLY A 82 -4.99 8.45 0.71
CA GLY A 82 -6.31 8.85 0.22
C GLY A 82 -7.07 7.71 -0.46
N LEU A 83 -6.77 6.45 -0.09
CA LEU A 83 -7.41 5.26 -0.64
C LEU A 83 -8.40 4.67 0.37
N SER A 84 -9.43 4.03 -0.17
CA SER A 84 -10.40 3.21 0.56
C SER A 84 -10.37 1.78 0.04
N LEU A 85 -10.38 0.80 0.93
CA LEU A 85 -10.55 -0.60 0.54
C LEU A 85 -12.05 -0.92 0.43
N HIS A 86 -12.44 -1.53 -0.67
CA HIS A 86 -13.78 -2.03 -0.90
C HIS A 86 -13.79 -3.55 -0.77
N LEU A 87 -14.78 -4.07 -0.06
CA LEU A 87 -15.02 -5.50 0.06
C LEU A 87 -16.10 -5.89 -0.94
N THR A 88 -15.79 -6.86 -1.80
CA THR A 88 -16.75 -7.45 -2.73
C THR A 88 -17.01 -8.87 -2.30
N ALA A 89 -18.28 -9.25 -2.17
CA ALA A 89 -18.64 -10.64 -1.91
C ALA A 89 -18.20 -11.49 -3.11
N THR A 90 -17.26 -12.40 -2.90
CA THR A 90 -17.01 -13.49 -3.84
C THR A 90 -18.09 -14.53 -3.57
N SER A 91 -19.09 -14.59 -4.45
CA SER A 91 -20.08 -15.66 -4.38
C SER A 91 -19.34 -17.00 -4.51
N ARG A 92 -19.17 -17.69 -3.39
CA ARG A 92 -19.12 -19.15 -3.35
C ARG A 92 -20.56 -19.62 -3.15
N ASP A 93 -21.45 -19.31 -4.08
CA ASP A 93 -22.64 -20.13 -4.24
C ASP A 93 -22.18 -21.49 -4.74
N GLY A 94 -22.12 -22.45 -3.82
CA GLY A 94 -22.05 -23.85 -4.17
C GLY A 94 -23.31 -24.22 -4.94
N ARG A 95 -23.18 -24.31 -6.27
CA ARG A 95 -23.89 -25.30 -7.07
C ARG A 95 -22.91 -26.35 -7.54
#